data_AF-B5TD16-F1
#
_entry.id   AF-B5TD16-F1
#
_cell.length_a   1.000
_cell.length_b   1.000
_cell.length_c   1.000
_cell.angle_alpha   90.00
_cell.angle_beta   90.00
_cell.angle_gamma   90.00
#
_symmetry.space_group_name_H-M   'P 1'
#
loop_
_entity.id
_entity.type
_entity.pdbx_description
1 polymer ?
#
loop_
_entity_poly.entity_id
_entity_poly.type
_entity_poly.pdbx_seq_one_letter_code
_entity_poly.pdbx_strand_id
1 'polypeptide(L)'
;GMLEMQKWDDIIYNLTENKEEVAFTFRPTDHNLYSRLTINYAGLLQQFTWDPIYKEWNILWSTSTDNACETYNPCGPYAYCDMSTSPMCKCIEGFKPRNPQEWALGDVRGRCQRTTPLNCGRDGFTQLRKIKLPDTTAAIVDKRIGFKDCKERCAKTCNCTAFANTDIRNGGSGCVIWI
;
A
#
# COMPACT_ATOMS: atom_id res chain seq x y z
N GLY A 1 3.70 2.77 3.30
CA GLY A 1 3.09 3.74 2.36
C GLY A 1 1.90 4.46 2.95
N MET A 2 1.09 3.78 3.77
CA MET A 2 0.57 4.40 4.98
C MET A 2 1.31 3.67 6.08
N LEU A 3 2.13 4.36 6.86
CA LEU A 3 2.63 3.79 8.12
C LEU A 3 1.39 3.27 8.85
N GLU A 4 1.46 2.07 9.43
CA GLU A 4 0.41 1.63 10.35
C GLU A 4 0.10 2.85 11.22
N MET A 5 -1.12 3.38 11.13
CA MET A 5 -1.55 4.48 11.97
C MET A 5 -1.54 3.91 13.38
N GLN A 6 -0.38 4.01 14.00
CA GLN A 6 -0.15 3.55 15.33
C GLN A 6 -1.18 4.32 16.15
N LYS A 7 -2.07 3.57 16.80
CA LYS A 7 -3.21 4.15 17.49
C LYS A 7 -2.65 5.01 18.61
N TRP A 8 -2.66 6.32 18.38
CA TRP A 8 -2.34 7.31 19.39
C TRP A 8 -3.65 7.65 20.08
N ASP A 9 -3.76 7.28 21.35
CA ASP A 9 -5.00 7.44 22.13
C ASP A 9 -5.46 8.91 22.17
N ASP A 10 -4.54 9.85 21.95
CA ASP A 10 -4.79 11.28 21.99
C ASP A 10 -5.20 11.91 20.65
N ILE A 11 -5.17 11.16 19.54
CA ILE A 11 -5.50 11.70 18.21
C ILE A 11 -6.37 10.72 17.41
N ILE A 12 -7.54 11.20 16.98
CA ILE A 12 -8.47 10.45 16.13
C ILE A 12 -8.26 10.86 14.67
N TYR A 13 -8.04 9.89 13.81
CA TYR A 13 -7.92 10.05 12.37
C TYR A 13 -9.20 9.60 11.66
N ASN A 14 -9.58 10.28 10.58
CA ASN A 14 -10.70 9.88 9.75
C ASN A 14 -10.41 10.10 8.26
N LEU A 15 -10.92 9.20 7.43
CA LEU A 15 -10.97 9.37 5.98
C LEU A 15 -12.45 9.44 5.59
N THR A 16 -12.91 10.64 5.20
CA THR A 16 -14.25 10.80 4.65
C THR A 16 -14.20 10.57 3.15
N GLU A 17 -15.06 9.69 2.64
CA GLU A 17 -15.25 9.45 1.21
C GLU A 17 -16.76 9.34 0.93
N ASN A 18 -17.34 10.39 0.38
CA ASN A 18 -18.75 10.46 0.01
C ASN A 18 -18.92 11.19 -1.35
N LYS A 19 -20.12 11.67 -1.67
CA LYS A 19 -20.39 12.33 -2.96
C LYS A 19 -19.91 13.79 -2.98
N GLU A 20 -19.68 14.36 -1.81
CA GLU A 20 -19.38 15.76 -1.58
C GLU A 20 -17.88 15.99 -1.37
N GLU A 21 -17.21 15.10 -0.64
CA GLU A 21 -15.80 15.21 -0.29
C GLU A 21 -15.09 13.85 -0.24
N VAL A 22 -13.80 13.90 -0.59
CA VAL A 22 -12.83 12.85 -0.31
C VAL A 22 -11.67 13.51 0.42
N ALA A 23 -11.64 13.39 1.74
CA ALA A 23 -10.75 14.16 2.59
C ALA A 23 -10.23 13.33 3.77
N PHE A 24 -8.94 13.46 4.03
CA PHE A 24 -8.32 12.97 5.25
C PHE A 24 -8.32 14.08 6.30
N THR A 25 -8.80 13.78 7.50
CA THR A 25 -8.82 14.70 8.63
C THR A 25 -8.33 14.01 9.91
N PHE A 26 -7.87 14.82 10.86
CA PHE A 26 -7.53 14.33 12.19
C PHE A 26 -7.95 15.37 13.24
N ARG A 27 -8.20 14.90 14.46
CA ARG A 27 -8.51 15.78 15.60
C ARG A 27 -7.85 15.25 16.88
N PRO A 28 -7.22 16.12 17.68
CA PRO A 28 -6.86 15.78 19.06
C PRO A 28 -8.09 15.43 19.89
N THR A 29 -7.95 14.53 20.86
CA THR A 29 -9.01 14.21 21.84
C THR A 29 -8.97 15.15 23.05
N ASP A 30 -7.78 15.62 23.45
CA ASP A 30 -7.58 16.69 24.42
C ASP A 30 -7.58 18.06 23.72
N HIS A 31 -8.40 18.98 24.22
CA HIS A 31 -8.47 20.37 23.73
C HIS A 31 -7.20 21.18 23.97
N ASN A 32 -6.35 20.77 24.93
CA ASN A 32 -5.08 21.42 25.22
C ASN A 32 -3.93 20.87 24.36
N LEU A 33 -4.15 19.78 23.64
CA LEU A 33 -3.16 19.19 22.75
C LEU A 33 -3.20 19.88 21.39
N TYR A 34 -2.14 20.62 21.06
CA TYR A 34 -1.95 21.10 19.70
C TYR A 34 -1.21 20.06 18.87
N SER A 35 -1.73 19.76 17.68
CA SER A 35 -1.09 18.89 16.71
C SER A 35 -1.23 19.44 15.29
N ARG A 36 -0.22 19.22 14.45
CA ARG A 36 -0.22 19.63 13.05
C ARG A 36 0.45 18.60 12.15
N LEU A 37 -0.05 18.48 10.93
CA LEU A 37 0.63 17.78 9.84
C LEU A 37 1.38 18.80 8.98
N THR A 38 2.63 18.53 8.66
CA THR A 38 3.45 19.45 7.87
C THR A 38 4.39 18.66 6.97
N ILE A 39 4.52 19.09 5.71
CA ILE A 39 5.55 18.60 4.80
C ILE A 39 6.75 19.53 4.95
N ASN A 40 7.92 18.95 5.24
CA ASN A 40 9.16 19.73 5.39
C ASN A 40 9.85 19.98 4.03
N TYR A 41 10.94 20.74 4.03
CA TYR A 41 11.69 21.09 2.81
C TYR A 41 12.29 19.88 2.07
N ALA A 42 12.46 18.75 2.75
CA ALA A 42 12.95 17.50 2.16
C ALA A 42 11.82 16.63 1.58
N GLY A 43 10.55 17.10 1.65
CA GLY A 43 9.40 16.36 1.15
C GLY A 43 8.87 15.28 2.11
N LEU A 44 9.32 15.26 3.36
CA LEU A 44 8.83 14.32 4.37
C LEU A 44 7.55 14.86 5.01
N LEU A 45 6.50 14.03 5.05
CA LEU A 45 5.29 14.33 5.79
C LEU A 45 5.50 13.95 7.26
N GLN A 46 5.29 14.91 8.15
CA GLN A 46 5.52 14.79 9.58
C GLN A 46 4.29 15.25 10.36
N GLN A 47 3.93 14.49 11.40
CA GLN A 47 2.97 14.94 12.40
C GLN A 47 3.71 15.41 13.63
N PHE A 48 3.34 16.59 14.12
CA PHE A 48 3.90 17.19 15.32
C PHE A 48 2.85 17.28 16.43
N THR A 49 3.30 17.22 17.68
CA THR A 49 2.55 17.59 18.88
C THR A 49 3.30 18.68 19.64
N TRP A 50 2.57 19.59 20.25
CA TRP A 50 3.18 20.67 21.04
C TRP A 50 3.49 20.18 22.45
N ASP A 51 4.72 20.38 22.89
CA ASP A 51 5.14 20.14 24.27
C ASP A 51 5.07 21.44 25.08
N PRO A 52 4.14 21.56 26.05
CA PRO A 52 4.00 22.79 26.83
C PRO A 52 5.14 22.99 27.85
N ILE A 53 5.86 21.94 28.24
CA ILE A 53 6.97 22.01 29.21
C ILE A 53 8.20 22.62 28.53
N TYR A 54 8.59 22.06 27.38
CA TYR A 54 9.78 22.50 26.65
C TYR A 54 9.49 23.62 25.64
N LYS A 55 8.20 23.92 25.40
CA LYS A 55 7.72 24.96 24.45
C LYS A 55 8.23 24.70 23.03
N GLU A 56 8.12 23.46 22.58
CA GLU A 56 8.59 23.03 21.27
C GLU A 56 7.64 22.06 20.58
N TRP A 57 7.84 21.87 19.28
CA TRP A 57 7.10 20.91 18.47
C TRP A 57 7.87 19.59 18.42
N ASN A 58 7.31 18.55 19.04
CA ASN A 58 7.84 17.19 18.98
C ASN A 58 7.28 16.43 17.79
N ILE A 59 8.14 15.66 17.11
CA ILE A 59 7.72 14.81 16.00
C ILE A 59 7.06 13.56 16.57
N LEU A 60 5.77 13.39 16.30
CA LEU A 60 5.01 12.20 16.68
C LEU A 60 5.28 11.05 15.71
N TRP A 61 5.31 11.33 14.41
CA TRP A 61 5.76 10.41 13.37
C TRP A 61 6.20 11.17 12.12
N SER A 62 7.01 10.49 11.29
CA SER A 62 7.47 10.99 10.00
C SER A 62 7.39 9.87 8.98
N THR A 63 7.03 10.19 7.73
CA THR A 63 7.38 9.31 6.61
C THR A 63 8.89 9.13 6.59
N SER A 64 9.37 7.90 6.46
CA SER A 64 10.81 7.59 6.47
C SER A 64 11.33 7.46 5.04
N THR A 65 12.51 8.04 4.80
CA THR A 65 13.34 7.77 3.62
C THR A 65 14.32 6.63 3.83
N ASP A 66 14.52 6.20 5.08
CA ASP A 66 15.49 5.15 5.42
C ASP A 66 15.00 3.76 4.97
N ASN A 67 13.69 3.64 4.77
CA ASN A 67 13.10 2.47 4.13
C ASN A 67 13.07 2.66 2.61
N ALA A 68 14.04 2.05 1.90
CA ALA A 68 14.08 2.08 0.45
C ALA A 68 12.79 1.57 -0.21
N CYS A 69 12.04 0.66 0.44
CA CYS A 69 10.75 0.16 -0.04
C CYS A 69 9.60 1.18 0.03
N GLU A 70 9.77 2.31 0.72
CA GLU A 70 8.76 3.38 0.77
C GLU A 70 8.89 4.36 -0.40
N THR A 71 10.01 4.34 -1.12
CA THR A 71 10.18 5.11 -2.36
C THR A 71 9.17 4.64 -3.42
N TYR A 72 8.69 5.54 -4.28
CA TYR A 72 7.80 5.16 -5.36
C TYR A 72 8.50 4.22 -6.36
N ASN A 73 7.87 3.07 -6.65
CA ASN A 73 8.39 2.02 -7.52
C ASN A 73 9.86 1.63 -7.25
N PRO A 74 10.17 1.16 -6.03
CA PRO A 74 11.53 0.75 -5.69
C PRO A 74 11.89 -0.58 -6.38
N CYS A 75 10.88 -1.39 -6.69
CA CYS A 75 10.96 -2.63 -7.46
C CYS A 75 10.14 -2.52 -8.74
N GLY A 76 10.56 -3.24 -9.78
CA GLY A 76 9.83 -3.29 -11.06
C GLY A 76 8.45 -3.97 -10.96
N PRO A 77 7.65 -3.92 -12.05
CA PRO A 77 6.35 -4.57 -12.13
C PRO A 77 6.41 -6.07 -11.77
N TYR A 78 5.37 -6.54 -11.08
CA TYR A 78 5.23 -7.91 -10.58
C TYR A 78 6.33 -8.38 -9.61
N ALA A 79 7.09 -7.45 -9.05
CA ALA A 79 7.96 -7.66 -7.90
C ALA A 79 7.40 -6.93 -6.68
N TYR A 80 7.78 -7.39 -5.50
CA TYR A 80 7.55 -6.69 -4.24
C TYR A 80 8.89 -6.40 -3.54
N CYS A 81 8.85 -5.41 -2.66
CA CYS A 81 10.00 -4.93 -1.92
C CYS A 81 9.99 -5.49 -0.49
N ASP A 82 11.11 -6.07 -0.05
CA ASP A 82 11.30 -6.64 1.27
C ASP A 82 12.72 -6.32 1.77
N MET A 83 12.81 -5.32 2.67
CA MET A 83 14.06 -4.87 3.29
C MET A 83 14.77 -5.98 4.08
N SER A 84 14.08 -7.05 4.46
CA SER A 84 14.71 -8.16 5.21
C SER A 84 15.50 -9.12 4.31
N THR A 85 15.59 -8.83 3.01
CA THR A 85 16.09 -9.78 2.01
C THR A 85 17.13 -9.15 1.09
N SER A 86 18.03 -9.99 0.57
CA SER A 86 19.04 -9.59 -0.41
C SER A 86 18.98 -10.56 -1.60
N PRO A 87 18.62 -10.10 -2.82
CA PRO A 87 18.24 -8.72 -3.15
C PRO A 87 16.90 -8.29 -2.50
N MET A 88 16.74 -6.99 -2.25
CA MET A 88 15.56 -6.38 -1.61
C MET A 88 14.27 -6.61 -2.41
N CYS A 89 14.37 -6.65 -3.74
CA CYS A 89 13.23 -6.92 -4.60
C CYS A 89 13.11 -8.41 -4.89
N LYS A 90 11.88 -8.91 -4.85
CA LYS A 90 11.54 -10.31 -5.14
C LYS A 90 10.41 -10.38 -6.14
N CYS A 91 10.53 -11.27 -7.13
CA CYS A 91 9.38 -11.59 -7.98
C CYS A 91 8.28 -12.25 -7.16
N ILE A 92 7.03 -11.93 -7.50
CA ILE A 92 5.86 -12.66 -7.00
C ILE A 92 5.98 -14.14 -7.38
N GLU A 93 5.52 -15.05 -6.52
CA GLU A 93 5.50 -16.48 -6.83
C GLU A 93 4.76 -16.76 -8.16
N GLY A 94 5.36 -17.59 -9.02
CA GLY A 94 4.90 -17.80 -10.40
C GLY A 94 5.41 -16.77 -11.41
N PHE A 95 6.28 -15.86 -10.98
CA PHE A 95 7.02 -14.95 -11.85
C PHE A 95 8.54 -15.16 -11.70
N LYS A 96 9.29 -14.83 -12.75
CA LYS A 96 10.75 -14.87 -12.78
C LYS A 96 11.32 -13.56 -13.33
N PRO A 97 12.57 -13.19 -12.99
CA PRO A 97 13.21 -12.04 -13.60
C PRO A 97 13.27 -12.22 -15.12
N ARG A 98 12.92 -11.16 -15.87
CA ARG A 98 13.06 -11.16 -17.33
C ARG A 98 14.52 -11.24 -17.76
N ASN A 99 15.41 -10.58 -17.02
CA ASN A 99 16.86 -10.69 -17.17
C ASN A 99 17.49 -11.17 -15.85
N PRO A 100 17.77 -12.48 -15.72
CA PRO A 100 18.37 -13.03 -14.50
C PRO A 100 19.78 -12.49 -14.19
N GLN A 101 20.54 -12.09 -15.21
CA GLN A 101 21.91 -11.60 -15.02
C GLN A 101 21.90 -10.20 -14.39
N GLU A 102 21.10 -9.27 -14.92
CA GLU A 102 20.88 -7.94 -14.34
C GLU A 102 20.35 -8.03 -12.91
N TRP A 103 19.38 -8.92 -12.69
CA TRP A 103 18.80 -9.15 -11.37
C TRP A 103 19.83 -9.65 -10.34
N ALA A 104 20.73 -10.55 -10.76
CA ALA A 104 21.81 -11.05 -9.91
C ALA A 104 22.87 -9.98 -9.58
N LEU A 105 23.03 -8.98 -10.45
CA LEU A 105 23.91 -7.83 -10.23
C LEU A 105 23.28 -6.71 -9.40
N GLY A 106 22.04 -6.91 -8.91
CA GLY A 106 21.32 -5.94 -8.10
C GLY A 106 20.54 -4.89 -8.89
N ASP A 107 20.43 -5.02 -10.22
CA ASP A 107 19.49 -4.19 -11.00
C ASP A 107 18.07 -4.75 -10.84
N VAL A 108 17.43 -4.28 -9.77
CA VAL A 108 16.09 -4.65 -9.35
C VAL A 108 14.98 -3.89 -10.07
N ARG A 109 15.33 -2.97 -10.99
CA ARG A 109 14.36 -2.39 -11.93
C ARG A 109 13.99 -3.36 -13.05
N GLY A 110 14.69 -4.49 -13.14
CA GLY A 110 14.33 -5.62 -13.98
C GLY A 110 12.86 -6.03 -13.77
N ARG A 111 12.14 -6.23 -14.87
CA ARG A 111 10.73 -6.62 -14.81
C ARG A 111 10.62 -8.10 -14.47
N CYS A 112 9.70 -8.47 -13.57
CA CYS A 112 9.32 -9.86 -13.43
C CYS A 112 8.29 -10.22 -14.51
N GLN A 113 8.41 -11.42 -15.08
CA GLN A 113 7.48 -11.95 -16.07
C GLN A 113 6.89 -13.27 -15.58
N ARG A 114 5.63 -13.56 -15.93
CA ARG A 114 5.00 -14.84 -15.60
C ARG A 114 5.83 -15.99 -16.16
N THR A 115 5.95 -17.06 -15.39
CA THR A 115 6.62 -18.29 -15.84
C THR A 115 5.77 -19.06 -16.84
N THR A 116 4.45 -19.01 -16.67
CA THR A 116 3.47 -19.69 -17.53
C THR A 116 2.47 -18.66 -18.08
N PRO A 117 2.17 -18.70 -19.40
CA PRO A 117 1.11 -17.88 -19.98
C PRO A 117 -0.26 -18.15 -19.33
N LEU A 118 -1.08 -17.11 -19.22
CA LEU A 118 -2.44 -17.23 -18.70
C LEU A 118 -3.34 -17.99 -19.67
N ASN A 119 -4.31 -18.72 -19.11
CA ASN A 119 -5.38 -19.38 -19.82
C ASN A 119 -6.70 -19.05 -19.14
N CYS A 120 -7.31 -17.94 -19.59
CA CYS A 120 -8.51 -17.39 -18.99
C CYS A 120 -9.59 -18.45 -18.77
N GLY A 121 -10.16 -18.48 -17.56
CA GLY A 121 -11.14 -19.48 -17.13
C GLY A 121 -10.55 -20.75 -16.50
N ARG A 122 -9.23 -21.00 -16.63
CA ARG A 122 -8.50 -22.04 -15.90
C ARG A 122 -7.45 -21.48 -14.94
N ASP A 123 -7.25 -20.16 -14.96
CA ASP A 123 -6.28 -19.49 -14.12
C ASP A 123 -6.63 -19.56 -12.63
N GLY A 124 -5.59 -19.49 -11.81
CA GLY A 124 -5.68 -19.44 -10.35
C GLY A 124 -5.04 -18.18 -9.78
N PHE A 125 -5.11 -18.04 -8.47
CA PHE A 125 -4.56 -16.90 -7.74
C PHE A 125 -3.64 -17.36 -6.61
N THR A 126 -2.48 -16.73 -6.51
CA THR A 126 -1.61 -16.84 -5.34
C THR A 126 -1.95 -15.75 -4.33
N GLN A 127 -2.14 -16.12 -3.07
CA GLN A 127 -2.43 -15.17 -2.01
C GLN A 127 -1.12 -14.52 -1.51
N LEU A 128 -0.99 -13.21 -1.69
CA LEU A 128 0.05 -12.42 -1.04
C LEU A 128 -0.41 -11.94 0.34
N ARG A 129 0.49 -11.94 1.31
CA ARG A 129 0.22 -11.52 2.71
C ARG A 129 1.15 -10.39 3.10
N LYS A 130 0.67 -9.51 4.00
CA LYS A 130 1.43 -8.35 4.51
C LYS A 130 2.02 -7.47 3.41
N ILE A 131 1.25 -7.29 2.33
CA ILE A 131 1.66 -6.50 1.16
C ILE A 131 0.96 -5.15 1.19
N LYS A 132 1.68 -4.08 0.83
CA LYS A 132 1.05 -2.82 0.41
C LYS A 132 0.36 -3.07 -0.93
N LEU A 133 -0.91 -2.71 -1.05
CA LEU A 133 -1.62 -2.84 -2.33
C LEU A 133 -0.88 -2.07 -3.44
N PRO A 134 -0.85 -2.60 -4.67
CA PRO A 134 -0.17 -1.94 -5.78
C PRO A 134 -0.89 -0.65 -6.19
N ASP A 135 -0.24 0.14 -7.04
CA ASP A 135 -0.79 1.38 -7.60
C ASP A 135 -2.21 1.18 -8.14
N THR A 136 -3.13 2.09 -7.81
CA THR A 136 -4.56 1.97 -8.09
C THR A 136 -4.99 2.73 -9.35
N THR A 137 -4.05 3.21 -10.18
CA THR A 137 -4.35 3.92 -11.45
C THR A 137 -5.22 3.07 -12.39
N ALA A 138 -4.94 1.77 -12.48
CA ALA A 138 -5.69 0.82 -13.31
C ALA A 138 -6.48 -0.17 -12.44
N ALA A 139 -7.26 0.36 -11.49
CA ALA A 139 -8.09 -0.44 -10.60
C ALA A 139 -9.58 -0.06 -10.66
N ILE A 140 -10.44 -1.07 -10.55
CA ILE A 140 -11.89 -0.92 -10.43
C ILE A 140 -12.30 -1.26 -9.01
N VAL A 141 -13.12 -0.42 -8.40
CA VAL A 141 -13.59 -0.57 -7.01
C VAL A 141 -15.10 -0.81 -6.98
N ASP A 142 -15.51 -1.83 -6.22
CA ASP A 142 -16.90 -2.14 -5.92
C ASP A 142 -17.05 -2.50 -4.44
N LYS A 143 -17.53 -1.56 -3.64
CA LYS A 143 -17.69 -1.71 -2.18
C LYS A 143 -18.85 -2.62 -1.77
N ARG A 144 -19.69 -3.06 -2.72
CA ARG A 144 -20.94 -3.79 -2.43
C ARG A 144 -20.76 -5.30 -2.38
N ILE A 145 -19.75 -5.81 -3.08
CA ILE A 145 -19.50 -7.25 -3.21
C ILE A 145 -18.44 -7.73 -2.22
N GLY A 146 -18.55 -8.99 -1.79
CA GLY A 146 -17.59 -9.61 -0.88
C GLY A 146 -16.39 -10.24 -1.59
N PHE A 147 -15.44 -10.73 -0.79
CA PHE A 147 -14.20 -11.34 -1.28
C PHE A 147 -14.42 -12.49 -2.28
N LYS A 148 -15.42 -13.36 -2.04
CA LYS A 148 -15.72 -14.50 -2.92
C LYS A 148 -16.19 -14.03 -4.30
N ASP A 149 -17.13 -13.11 -4.33
CA ASP A 149 -17.65 -12.55 -5.59
C ASP A 149 -16.58 -11.74 -6.32
N CYS A 150 -15.70 -11.06 -5.57
CA CYS A 150 -14.53 -10.36 -6.13
C CYS A 150 -13.60 -11.32 -6.86
N LYS A 151 -13.29 -12.47 -6.23
CA LYS A 151 -12.48 -13.55 -6.83
C LYS A 151 -13.14 -14.09 -8.10
N GLU A 152 -14.44 -14.39 -8.06
CA GLU A 152 -15.17 -14.91 -9.22
C GLU A 152 -15.24 -13.90 -10.37
N ARG A 153 -15.45 -12.61 -10.05
CA ARG A 153 -15.48 -11.53 -11.03
C ARG A 153 -14.12 -11.34 -11.70
N CYS A 154 -13.04 -11.36 -10.93
CA CYS A 154 -11.69 -11.32 -11.47
C CYS A 154 -11.39 -12.55 -12.35
N ALA A 155 -11.73 -13.76 -11.90
CA ALA A 155 -11.52 -14.99 -12.66
C ALA A 155 -12.24 -15.02 -14.02
N LYS A 156 -13.41 -14.36 -14.12
CA LYS A 156 -14.19 -14.23 -15.36
C LYS A 156 -13.70 -13.09 -16.26
N THR A 157 -12.87 -12.20 -15.75
CA THR A 157 -12.36 -11.03 -16.48
C THR A 157 -10.93 -11.33 -16.94
N CYS A 158 -10.72 -11.65 -18.22
CA CYS A 158 -9.43 -12.14 -18.71
C CYS A 158 -8.26 -11.15 -18.57
N ASN A 159 -8.54 -9.85 -18.45
CA ASN A 159 -7.52 -8.84 -18.19
C ASN A 159 -7.28 -8.61 -16.69
N CYS A 160 -8.03 -9.26 -15.78
CA CYS A 160 -7.79 -9.11 -14.37
C CYS A 160 -6.43 -9.72 -13.97
N THR A 161 -5.60 -8.93 -13.29
CA THR A 161 -4.27 -9.37 -12.85
C THR A 161 -4.20 -9.65 -11.35
N ALA A 162 -5.02 -8.98 -10.54
CA ALA A 162 -5.10 -9.15 -9.09
C ALA A 162 -6.44 -8.64 -8.53
N PHE A 163 -6.77 -9.04 -7.31
CA PHE A 163 -7.91 -8.50 -6.57
C PHE A 163 -7.64 -8.47 -5.06
N ALA A 164 -8.34 -7.60 -4.33
CA ALA A 164 -8.30 -7.52 -2.86
C ALA A 164 -9.60 -6.95 -2.28
N ASN A 165 -9.75 -7.01 -0.96
CA ASN A 165 -10.79 -6.25 -0.25
C ASN A 165 -10.43 -4.75 -0.26
N THR A 166 -11.43 -3.88 -0.23
CA THR A 166 -11.23 -2.42 -0.11
C THR A 166 -11.08 -1.98 1.35
N ASP A 167 -11.72 -2.72 2.27
CA ASP A 167 -11.67 -2.49 3.71
C ASP A 167 -11.33 -3.82 4.40
N ILE A 168 -10.43 -3.78 5.38
CA ILE A 168 -9.96 -4.97 6.12
C ILE A 168 -10.68 -5.17 7.46
N ARG A 169 -11.50 -4.20 7.91
CA ARG A 169 -12.27 -4.29 9.16
C ARG A 169 -13.28 -5.42 9.08
N ASN A 170 -13.64 -5.98 10.24
CA ASN A 170 -14.68 -7.01 10.39
C ASN A 170 -14.50 -8.25 9.47
N GLY A 171 -13.25 -8.66 9.21
CA GLY A 171 -12.95 -9.80 8.34
C GLY A 171 -12.84 -9.45 6.85
N GLY A 172 -13.06 -8.19 6.49
CA GLY A 172 -12.83 -7.62 5.17
C GLY A 172 -14.08 -7.51 4.31
N SER A 173 -14.18 -6.42 3.54
CA SER A 173 -15.32 -6.14 2.66
C SER A 173 -14.94 -5.31 1.44
N GLY A 174 -15.85 -5.31 0.47
CA GLY A 174 -15.66 -4.66 -0.82
C GLY A 174 -14.65 -5.38 -1.71
N CYS A 175 -14.46 -4.84 -2.90
CA CYS A 175 -13.65 -5.44 -3.94
C CYS A 175 -12.87 -4.36 -4.68
N VAL A 176 -11.58 -4.59 -4.86
CA VAL A 176 -10.74 -3.87 -5.79
C VAL A 176 -10.13 -4.88 -6.77
N ILE A 177 -10.17 -4.57 -8.06
CA ILE A 177 -9.68 -5.41 -9.15
C ILE A 177 -8.68 -4.60 -9.97
N TRP A 178 -7.49 -5.15 -10.21
CA TRP A 178 -6.48 -4.56 -11.10
C TRP A 178 -6.57 -5.19 -12.49
N ILE A 179 -6.35 -4.37 -13.52
CA ILE A 179 -6.36 -4.73 -14.95
C ILE A 179 -4.97 -4.51 -15.54
#